data_AF-A0A9E6ERT1-F1
#
_entry.id   AF-A0A9E6ERT1-F1
#
_cell.length_a   1.000
_cell.length_b   1.000
_cell.length_c   1.000
_cell.angle_alpha   90.00
_cell.angle_beta   90.00
_cell.angle_gamma   90.00
#
_symmetry.space_group_name_H-M   'P 1'
#
loop_
_entity.id
_entity.type
_entity.pdbx_description
1 polymer ?
#
loop_
_entity_poly.entity_id
_entity_poly.type
_entity_poly.pdbx_seq_one_letter_code
_entity_poly.pdbx_strand_id
1 'polypeptide(L)'
;MTRKVLIINNITHEVPGLLETLLCEHGIAWHSEDLSADGTFPDPREYSALVVLGGPQSANDETPSMQLQLRRIEAALHEEIPTLGICLGIQCLVKAGGGKVMKAP
;
A
#
# COMPACT_ATOMS: atom_id res chain seq x y z
N MET A 1 1.51 -17.56 -15.58
CA MET A 1 0.87 -17.42 -14.25
C MET A 1 0.53 -15.96 -14.06
N THR A 2 -0.72 -15.62 -13.78
CA THR A 2 -1.12 -14.24 -13.46
C THR A 2 -0.53 -13.86 -12.10
N ARG A 3 0.28 -12.80 -12.05
CA ARG A 3 0.84 -12.28 -10.80
C ARG A 3 -0.28 -11.74 -9.90
N LYS A 4 -0.15 -11.90 -8.59
CA LYS A 4 -1.15 -11.50 -7.58
C LYS A 4 -1.18 -9.99 -7.38
N VAL A 5 -2.30 -9.45 -6.89
CA VAL A 5 -2.36 -8.10 -6.31
C VAL A 5 -1.77 -8.12 -4.90
N LEU A 6 -0.84 -7.22 -4.58
CA LEU A 6 -0.35 -7.02 -3.22
C LEU A 6 -1.22 -6.01 -2.49
N ILE A 7 -1.68 -6.33 -1.29
CA ILE A 7 -2.43 -5.44 -0.40
C ILE A 7 -1.61 -5.22 0.87
N ILE A 8 -1.37 -3.96 1.21
CA ILE A 8 -0.63 -3.55 2.41
C ILE A 8 -1.61 -2.94 3.41
N ASN A 9 -1.70 -3.57 4.58
CA ASN A 9 -2.45 -3.06 5.74
C ASN A 9 -1.49 -2.36 6.70
N ASN A 10 -1.89 -1.21 7.25
CA ASN A 10 -1.07 -0.48 8.23
C ASN A 10 -1.60 -0.59 9.67
N ILE A 11 -2.69 -1.33 9.88
CA ILE A 11 -3.28 -1.67 11.18
C ILE A 11 -4.02 -3.01 11.11
N THR A 12 -3.90 -3.82 12.16
CA THR A 12 -4.43 -5.21 12.23
C THR A 12 -5.95 -5.33 12.07
N HIS A 13 -6.69 -4.23 12.25
CA HIS A 13 -8.15 -4.21 12.13
C HIS A 13 -8.66 -3.60 10.80
N GLU A 14 -7.78 -3.14 9.92
CA GLU A 14 -8.18 -2.78 8.56
C GLU A 14 -8.26 -4.02 7.70
N VAL A 15 -9.45 -4.27 7.16
CA VAL A 15 -9.67 -5.31 6.16
C VAL A 15 -9.86 -4.65 4.79
N PRO A 16 -9.51 -5.32 3.68
CA PRO A 16 -9.71 -4.77 2.34
C PRO A 16 -11.19 -4.47 2.01
N GLY A 17 -12.13 -5.06 2.76
CA GLY A 17 -13.56 -4.74 2.68
C GLY A 17 -14.12 -5.04 1.29
N LEU A 18 -14.75 -4.05 0.65
CA LEU A 18 -15.32 -4.19 -0.69
C LEU A 18 -14.28 -4.63 -1.73
N LEU A 19 -13.01 -4.26 -1.56
CA LEU A 19 -11.95 -4.67 -2.46
C LEU A 19 -11.77 -6.19 -2.48
N GLU A 20 -11.84 -6.85 -1.31
CA GLU A 20 -11.75 -8.31 -1.22
C GLU A 20 -12.90 -8.98 -1.98
N THR A 21 -14.13 -8.47 -1.80
CA THR A 21 -15.30 -8.97 -2.53
C THR A 21 -15.10 -8.86 -4.04
N LEU A 22 -14.66 -7.69 -4.53
CA LEU A 22 -14.44 -7.46 -5.95
C LEU A 22 -13.33 -8.35 -6.52
N LEU A 23 -12.23 -8.54 -5.79
CA LEU A 23 -11.13 -9.42 -6.20
C LEU A 23 -11.62 -10.87 -6.33
N CYS A 24 -12.42 -11.34 -5.37
CA CYS A 24 -13.02 -12.68 -5.40
C CYS A 24 -14.01 -12.84 -6.56
N GLU A 25 -14.92 -11.88 -6.76
CA GLU A 25 -15.92 -11.90 -7.85
C GLU A 25 -15.28 -11.95 -9.24
N HIS A 26 -14.13 -11.31 -9.41
CA HIS A 26 -13.40 -11.26 -10.68
C HIS A 26 -12.31 -12.34 -10.80
N GLY A 27 -12.17 -13.22 -9.81
CA GLY A 27 -11.16 -14.30 -9.81
C GLY A 27 -9.71 -13.78 -9.79
N ILE A 28 -9.47 -12.59 -9.23
CA ILE A 28 -8.16 -11.97 -9.15
C ILE A 28 -7.45 -12.45 -7.88
N ALA A 29 -6.34 -13.17 -8.05
CA ALA A 29 -5.54 -13.64 -6.93
C ALA A 29 -4.85 -12.47 -6.21
N TRP A 30 -4.85 -12.49 -4.88
CA TRP A 30 -4.25 -11.44 -4.05
C TRP A 30 -3.41 -12.01 -2.91
N HIS A 31 -2.58 -11.16 -2.34
CA HIS A 31 -1.74 -11.40 -1.18
C HIS A 31 -1.82 -10.17 -0.28
N SER A 32 -2.02 -10.36 1.02
CA SER A 32 -2.09 -9.25 1.98
C SER A 32 -1.02 -9.40 3.04
N GLU A 33 -0.38 -8.29 3.37
CA GLU A 33 0.63 -8.17 4.43
C GLU A 33 0.24 -7.07 5.42
N ASP A 34 0.42 -7.33 6.71
CA ASP A 34 0.13 -6.38 7.79
C ASP A 34 1.43 -5.81 8.38
N LEU A 35 1.73 -4.55 8.08
CA LEU A 35 2.93 -3.87 8.55
C LEU A 35 2.86 -3.47 10.04
N SER A 36 1.69 -3.57 10.66
CA SER A 36 1.53 -3.29 12.10
C SER A 36 1.85 -4.50 12.99
N ALA A 37 1.82 -5.71 12.42
CA ALA A 37 2.06 -6.97 13.12
C ALA A 37 3.47 -7.53 12.82
N ASP A 38 4.48 -6.65 12.79
CA ASP A 38 5.88 -6.96 12.41
C ASP A 38 6.03 -7.53 10.98
N GLY A 39 5.02 -7.35 10.13
CA GLY A 39 5.06 -7.79 8.73
C GLY A 39 6.10 -7.03 7.91
N THR A 40 6.61 -7.70 6.89
CA THR A 40 7.54 -7.09 5.94
C THR A 40 6.80 -6.57 4.72
N PHE A 41 7.20 -5.41 4.19
CA PHE A 41 6.70 -4.96 2.88
C PHE A 41 7.45 -5.71 1.76
N PRO A 42 6.81 -6.67 1.04
CA PRO A 42 7.43 -7.43 -0.03
C PRO A 42 7.87 -6.53 -1.19
N ASP A 43 8.71 -7.04 -2.08
CA ASP A 43 9.07 -6.30 -3.28
C ASP A 43 7.85 -6.18 -4.21
N PRO A 44 7.33 -4.97 -4.49
CA PRO A 44 6.13 -4.81 -5.31
C PRO A 44 6.32 -5.31 -6.74
N ARG A 45 7.56 -5.43 -7.23
CA ARG A 45 7.89 -5.92 -8.59
C ARG A 45 7.49 -7.38 -8.83
N GLU A 46 7.26 -8.13 -7.76
CA GLU A 46 6.79 -9.51 -7.81
C GLU A 46 5.27 -9.63 -8.06
N TYR A 47 4.55 -8.50 -8.01
CA TYR A 47 3.09 -8.42 -8.06
C TYR A 47 2.59 -7.75 -9.34
N SER A 48 1.30 -7.90 -9.64
CA SER A 48 0.65 -7.27 -10.81
C SER A 48 0.10 -5.88 -10.52
N ALA A 49 -0.20 -5.59 -9.25
CA ALA A 49 -0.64 -4.30 -8.76
C ALA A 49 -0.34 -4.19 -7.25
N LEU A 50 -0.29 -2.96 -6.75
CA LEU A 50 -0.12 -2.64 -5.35
C LEU A 50 -1.34 -1.86 -4.83
N VAL A 51 -1.89 -2.29 -3.71
CA VAL A 51 -2.89 -1.55 -2.95
C VAL A 51 -2.32 -1.23 -1.57
N VAL A 52 -2.39 0.03 -1.16
CA VAL A 52 -1.97 0.46 0.17
C VAL A 52 -3.19 1.03 0.89
N LEU A 53 -3.59 0.38 1.99
CA LEU A 53 -4.75 0.78 2.77
C LEU A 53 -4.44 1.97 3.71
N GLY A 54 -5.42 2.34 4.52
CA GLY A 54 -5.33 3.41 5.49
C GLY A 54 -4.49 3.01 6.71
N GLY A 55 -4.58 3.84 7.75
CA GLY A 55 -3.85 3.63 9.00
C GLY A 55 -3.86 4.90 9.85
N PRO A 56 -3.66 4.79 11.17
CA PRO A 56 -3.62 5.94 12.08
C PRO A 56 -2.36 6.81 11.92
N GLN A 57 -1.35 6.34 11.19
CA GLN A 57 -0.08 7.04 10.96
C GLN A 57 -0.25 8.24 10.04
N SER A 58 0.81 9.06 9.93
CA SER A 58 0.95 10.04 8.87
C SER A 58 2.03 9.62 7.88
N ALA A 59 1.86 9.90 6.59
CA ALA A 59 2.97 9.81 5.63
C ALA A 59 4.15 10.74 5.99
N ASN A 60 3.96 11.67 6.92
CA ASN A 60 5.00 12.53 7.46
C ASN A 60 5.82 11.93 8.60
N ASP A 61 5.46 10.75 9.08
CA ASP A 61 6.19 10.10 10.15
C ASP A 61 7.60 9.67 9.68
N GLU A 62 8.61 9.90 10.51
CA GLU A 62 10.01 9.54 10.24
C GLU A 62 10.37 8.15 10.77
N THR A 63 9.36 7.32 11.06
CA THR A 63 9.58 5.96 11.56
C THR A 63 10.23 5.07 10.50
N PRO A 64 11.07 4.09 10.89
CA PRO A 64 11.68 3.16 9.94
C PRO A 64 10.67 2.44 9.04
N SER A 65 9.50 2.08 9.61
CA SER A 65 8.42 1.43 8.87
C SER A 65 7.84 2.34 7.78
N MET A 66 7.51 3.60 8.11
CA MET A 66 7.01 4.56 7.13
C MET A 66 8.05 4.86 6.04
N GLN A 67 9.32 5.01 6.41
CA GLN A 67 10.41 5.23 5.44
C GLN A 67 10.64 4.00 4.53
N LEU A 68 10.46 2.78 5.03
CA LEU A 68 10.48 1.58 4.21
C LEU A 68 9.29 1.55 3.24
N GLN A 69 8.09 1.87 3.75
CA GLN A 69 6.86 1.89 2.98
C GLN A 69 6.94 2.89 1.81
N LEU A 70 7.41 4.11 2.08
CA LEU A 70 7.61 5.13 1.04
C LEU A 70 8.59 4.68 -0.04
N ARG A 71 9.73 4.07 0.32
CA ARG A 71 10.70 3.54 -0.64
C ARG A 71 10.14 2.40 -1.49
N ARG A 72 9.31 1.54 -0.92
CA ARG A 72 8.65 0.46 -1.67
C ARG A 72 7.61 1.00 -2.64
N ILE A 73 6.82 1.97 -2.22
CA ILE A 73 5.85 2.65 -3.10
C ILE A 73 6.58 3.41 -4.21
N GLU A 74 7.67 4.11 -3.90
CA GLU A 74 8.50 4.79 -4.90
C GLU A 74 9.01 3.81 -5.97
N ALA A 75 9.50 2.63 -5.56
CA ALA A 75 9.89 1.57 -6.50
C ALA A 75 8.71 1.09 -7.35
N ALA A 76 7.51 0.93 -6.78
CA ALA A 76 6.32 0.55 -7.54
C ALA A 76 5.94 1.61 -8.59
N LEU A 77 6.01 2.90 -8.22
CA LEU A 77 5.74 4.02 -9.13
C LEU A 77 6.78 4.10 -10.25
N HIS A 78 8.06 3.93 -9.93
CA HIS A 78 9.16 3.93 -10.90
C HIS A 78 9.01 2.82 -11.94
N GLU A 79 8.60 1.62 -11.51
CA GLU A 79 8.40 0.45 -12.38
C GLU A 79 7.01 0.42 -13.04
N GLU A 80 6.25 1.53 -12.96
CA GLU A 80 4.91 1.68 -13.54
C GLU A 80 3.92 0.58 -13.09
N ILE A 81 4.08 0.07 -11.88
CA ILE A 81 3.17 -0.92 -11.30
C ILE A 81 1.85 -0.21 -10.96
N PRO A 82 0.69 -0.70 -11.44
CA PRO A 82 -0.60 -0.14 -11.10
C PRO A 82 -0.77 -0.05 -9.57
N THR A 83 -0.94 1.16 -9.05
CA THR A 83 -0.94 1.40 -7.60
C THR A 83 -2.18 2.18 -7.17
N LEU A 84 -2.88 1.68 -6.15
CA LEU A 84 -4.02 2.33 -5.50
C LEU A 84 -3.69 2.63 -4.04
N GLY A 85 -3.80 3.91 -3.64
CA GLY A 85 -3.68 4.33 -2.24
C GLY A 85 -5.03 4.74 -1.66
N ILE A 86 -5.34 4.28 -0.44
CA ILE A 86 -6.58 4.62 0.28
C ILE A 86 -6.23 5.29 1.61
N CYS A 87 -6.81 6.47 1.89
CA CYS A 87 -6.57 7.23 3.12
C CYS A 87 -5.07 7.53 3.38
N LEU A 88 -4.41 6.84 4.31
CA LEU A 88 -2.96 6.91 4.49
C LEU A 88 -2.22 6.49 3.22
N GLY A 89 -2.69 5.44 2.53
CA GLY A 89 -2.05 4.95 1.31
C GLY A 89 -1.94 6.01 0.22
N ILE A 90 -2.94 6.88 0.03
CA ILE A 90 -2.84 7.98 -0.95
C ILE A 90 -1.85 9.05 -0.49
N GLN A 91 -1.75 9.33 0.81
CA GLN A 91 -0.72 10.23 1.34
C GLN A 91 0.69 9.68 1.05
N CYS A 92 0.89 8.38 1.26
CA CYS A 92 2.16 7.72 0.97
C CYS A 92 2.49 7.74 -0.53
N LEU A 93 1.50 7.51 -1.41
CA LEU A 93 1.68 7.64 -2.87
C LEU A 93 2.09 9.04 -3.28
N VAL A 94 1.41 10.08 -2.77
CA VAL A 94 1.74 11.47 -3.08
C VAL A 94 3.18 11.78 -2.65
N LYS A 95 3.57 11.36 -1.45
CA LYS A 95 4.91 11.63 -0.94
C LYS A 95 6.00 10.85 -1.67
N ALA A 96 5.77 9.58 -1.98
CA ALA A 96 6.68 8.76 -2.79
C ALA A 96 6.84 9.31 -4.22
N GLY A 97 5.79 9.91 -4.78
CA GLY A 97 5.84 10.62 -6.07
C GLY A 97 6.45 12.02 -6.02
N GLY A 98 7.06 12.44 -4.90
CA GLY A 98 7.69 13.76 -4.74
C GLY A 98 6.74 14.90 -4.37
N GLY A 99 5.47 14.61 -4.10
CA GLY A 99 4.48 15.55 -3.61
C GLY A 99 4.60 15.85 -2.11
N LYS A 100 3.71 16.73 -1.62
CA LYS A 100 3.66 17.13 -0.20
C LYS A 100 2.30 16.78 0.40
N VAL A 101 2.33 16.24 1.62
CA VAL A 101 1.14 15.96 2.44
C VAL A 101 1.12 16.97 3.59
N MET A 102 0.03 17.72 3.71
CA MET A 102 -0.13 18.77 4.72
C MET A 102 -1.37 18.51 5.57
N LYS A 103 -1.35 19.01 6.81
CA LYS A 103 -2.53 18.97 7.68
C LYS A 103 -3.67 19.79 7.03
N ALA A 104 -4.87 19.22 7.03
CA ALA A 104 -6.06 19.96 6.63
C ALA A 104 -6.26 21.18 7.56
N PRO A 105 -6.74 22.32 7.03
CA PRO A 105 -6.97 23.54 7.82
C PRO A 105 -7.99 23.34 8.94
#